data_AF-A0A822Y201-F1
#
_entry.id   AF-A0A822Y201-F1
#
_cell.length_a   1.000
_cell.length_b   1.000
_cell.length_c   1.000
_cell.angle_alpha   90.00
_cell.angle_beta   90.00
_cell.angle_gamma   90.00
#
_symmetry.space_group_name_H-M   'P 1'
#
loop_
_entity.id
_entity.type
_entity.pdbx_description
1 polymer ?
#
loop_
_entity_poly.entity_id
_entity_poly.type
_entity_poly.pdbx_seq_one_letter_code
_entity_poly.pdbx_strand_id
1 'polypeptide(L)'
;MASISTTSTSSLNLKARGVISFASIAPFDDEQVQSHYLALWREYGYLIDYVNFQFYAYDEGTTVSLFVEYFEAQRSDYTGGKVLASFISDGSRGISPDGDFFTACDILKSRRELYGIFVWSADDSKANGFVYEMQSQELLAT
;
A
#
# COMPACT_ATOMS: atom_id res chain seq x y z
N MET A 1 -10.83 -10.59 7.59
CA MET A 1 -9.97 -11.79 7.37
C MET A 1 -9.94 -12.06 5.87
N ALA A 2 -8.95 -11.53 5.14
CA ALA A 2 -8.77 -11.84 3.72
C ALA A 2 -7.94 -13.12 3.62
N SER A 3 -8.54 -14.21 3.12
CA SER A 3 -7.90 -15.50 2.99
C SER A 3 -6.82 -15.46 1.92
N ILE A 4 -5.57 -15.76 2.29
CA ILE A 4 -4.50 -16.11 1.35
C ILE A 4 -4.77 -17.54 0.88
N SER A 5 -5.64 -17.69 -0.12
CA SER A 5 -5.89 -18.98 -0.77
C SER A 5 -4.90 -19.14 -1.92
N THR A 6 -3.79 -19.83 -1.70
CA THR A 6 -3.05 -20.59 -2.75
C THR A 6 -2.91 -19.88 -4.11
N THR A 7 -2.50 -18.61 -4.12
CA THR A 7 -2.81 -17.66 -5.22
C THR A 7 -1.89 -17.69 -6.44
N SER A 8 -0.82 -18.46 -6.43
CA SER A 8 0.18 -18.42 -7.50
C SER A 8 -0.26 -19.09 -8.80
N THR A 9 -0.87 -20.28 -8.72
CA THR A 9 -1.39 -20.98 -9.90
C THR A 9 -2.65 -20.29 -10.43
N SER A 10 -3.48 -19.71 -9.56
CA SER A 10 -4.72 -19.04 -9.95
C SER A 10 -4.46 -17.70 -10.64
N SER A 11 -3.61 -16.83 -10.09
CA SER A 11 -3.37 -15.50 -10.66
C SER A 11 -2.67 -15.56 -12.03
N LEU A 12 -1.71 -16.47 -12.22
CA LEU A 12 -1.11 -16.73 -13.53
C LEU A 12 -2.17 -17.19 -14.55
N ASN A 13 -3.03 -18.13 -14.17
CA ASN A 13 -4.10 -18.61 -15.04
C ASN A 13 -5.15 -17.53 -15.33
N LEU A 14 -5.48 -16.66 -14.36
CA LEU A 14 -6.43 -15.57 -14.55
C LEU A 14 -5.88 -14.50 -15.49
N LYS A 15 -4.60 -14.11 -15.34
CA LYS A 15 -3.94 -13.20 -16.29
C LYS A 15 -3.78 -13.82 -17.67
N ALA A 16 -3.29 -15.06 -17.77
CA ALA A 16 -3.10 -15.75 -19.05
C ALA A 16 -4.42 -15.95 -19.82
N ARG A 17 -5.54 -16.13 -19.10
CA ARG A 17 -6.88 -16.24 -19.69
C ARG A 17 -7.56 -14.89 -19.95
N GLY A 18 -6.90 -13.77 -19.62
CA GLY A 18 -7.46 -12.43 -19.77
C GLY A 18 -8.63 -12.11 -18.85
N VAL A 19 -8.81 -12.86 -17.75
CA VAL A 19 -9.89 -12.63 -16.78
C VAL A 19 -9.58 -11.41 -15.91
N ILE A 20 -8.30 -11.20 -15.59
CA ILE A 20 -7.81 -10.03 -14.86
C ILE A 20 -6.71 -9.35 -15.66
N SER A 21 -6.65 -8.02 -15.59
CA SER A 21 -5.58 -7.22 -16.19
C SER A 21 -4.47 -6.89 -15.21
N PHE A 22 -4.78 -6.87 -13.90
CA PHE A 22 -3.81 -6.60 -12.85
C PHE A 22 -4.05 -7.48 -11.60
N ALA A 23 -3.02 -7.63 -10.78
CA ALA A 23 -3.03 -8.30 -9.49
C ALA A 23 -2.19 -7.51 -8.49
N SER A 24 -2.63 -7.46 -7.24
CA SER A 24 -1.89 -6.84 -6.13
C SER A 24 -1.83 -7.76 -4.92
N ILE A 25 -0.91 -7.46 -4.00
CA ILE A 25 -0.81 -8.09 -2.67
C ILE A 25 -0.91 -7.02 -1.59
N ALA A 26 -1.33 -7.39 -0.36
CA ALA A 26 -1.52 -6.44 0.73
C ALA A 26 -0.81 -6.89 2.04
N PRO A 27 0.54 -6.94 2.05
CA PRO A 27 1.34 -7.25 3.24
C PRO A 27 1.25 -6.14 4.31
N PHE A 28 1.72 -6.44 5.51
CA PHE A 28 1.97 -5.47 6.58
C PHE A 28 3.15 -5.93 7.45
N ASP A 29 3.61 -5.06 8.34
CA ASP A 29 4.81 -5.28 9.15
C ASP A 29 4.56 -6.21 10.35
N ASP A 30 4.41 -7.50 10.03
CA ASP A 30 4.39 -8.61 10.99
C ASP A 30 5.31 -9.70 10.47
N GLU A 31 6.15 -10.28 11.34
CA GLU A 31 7.21 -11.21 10.94
C GLU A 31 6.67 -12.40 10.13
N GLN A 32 5.55 -12.99 10.59
CA GLN A 32 4.97 -14.15 9.93
C GLN A 32 4.36 -13.75 8.59
N VAL A 33 3.59 -12.66 8.55
CA VAL A 33 2.94 -12.17 7.34
C VAL A 33 3.97 -11.75 6.29
N GLN A 34 4.98 -10.98 6.69
CA GLN A 34 6.09 -10.58 5.83
C GLN A 34 6.77 -11.80 5.21
N SER A 35 7.09 -12.83 6.02
CA SER A 35 7.76 -14.03 5.51
C SER A 35 7.01 -14.69 4.33
N HIS A 36 5.68 -14.72 4.40
CA HIS A 36 4.82 -15.31 3.37
C HIS A 36 4.75 -14.43 2.12
N TYR A 37 4.55 -13.12 2.27
CA TYR A 37 4.47 -12.22 1.13
C TYR A 37 5.82 -12.02 0.42
N LEU A 38 6.94 -12.04 1.15
CA LEU A 38 8.27 -12.02 0.56
C LEU A 38 8.59 -13.31 -0.20
N ALA A 39 8.15 -14.47 0.30
CA ALA A 39 8.25 -15.72 -0.46
C ALA A 39 7.42 -15.64 -1.75
N LEU A 40 6.17 -15.17 -1.66
CA LEU A 40 5.30 -14.95 -2.82
C LEU A 40 5.91 -13.97 -3.82
N TRP A 41 6.48 -12.86 -3.36
CA TRP A 41 7.13 -11.85 -4.20
C TRP A 41 8.37 -12.41 -4.93
N ARG A 42 9.23 -13.15 -4.21
CA ARG A 42 10.41 -13.79 -4.80
C ARG A 42 10.06 -14.75 -5.93
N GLU A 43 8.96 -15.49 -5.78
CA GLU A 43 8.57 -16.51 -6.76
C GLU A 43 7.66 -15.95 -7.88
N TYR A 44 6.81 -14.97 -7.58
CA TYR A 44 5.74 -14.50 -8.47
C TYR A 44 5.65 -12.98 -8.65
N GLY A 45 6.65 -12.21 -8.19
CA GLY A 45 6.64 -10.74 -8.27
C GLY A 45 6.43 -10.21 -9.69
N TYR A 46 6.87 -10.93 -10.71
CA TYR A 46 6.63 -10.59 -12.13
C TYR A 46 5.15 -10.63 -12.56
N LEU A 47 4.27 -11.25 -11.78
CA LEU A 47 2.81 -11.27 -11.99
C LEU A 47 2.08 -10.21 -11.18
N ILE A 48 2.74 -9.55 -10.24
CA ILE A 48 2.13 -8.62 -9.28
C ILE A 48 2.44 -7.20 -9.72
N ASP A 49 1.40 -6.41 -9.98
CA ASP A 49 1.54 -5.05 -10.50
C ASP A 49 1.74 -4.01 -9.40
N TYR A 50 1.18 -4.26 -8.21
CA TYR A 50 1.20 -3.34 -7.08
C TYR A 50 1.33 -4.08 -5.75
N VAL A 51 2.03 -3.44 -4.81
CA VAL A 51 2.12 -3.87 -3.41
C VAL A 51 1.38 -2.84 -2.56
N ASN A 52 0.19 -3.21 -2.10
CA ASN A 52 -0.67 -2.40 -1.25
C ASN A 52 -0.26 -2.60 0.22
N PHE A 53 0.98 -2.23 0.57
CA PHE A 53 1.51 -2.40 1.91
C PHE A 53 0.68 -1.59 2.92
N GLN A 54 0.21 -2.22 3.99
CA GLN A 54 -0.68 -1.59 4.96
C GLN A 54 0.12 -0.76 5.97
N PHE A 55 0.55 0.44 5.58
CA PHE A 55 1.31 1.34 6.47
C PHE A 55 0.50 1.80 7.70
N TYR A 56 -0.83 1.68 7.67
CA TYR A 56 -1.68 1.88 8.86
C TYR A 56 -1.60 0.73 9.87
N ALA A 57 -0.83 -0.33 9.61
CA ALA A 57 -0.52 -1.35 10.60
C ALA A 57 0.55 -0.89 11.61
N TYR A 58 1.34 0.14 11.27
CA TYR A 58 2.25 0.78 12.22
C TYR A 58 1.48 1.46 13.36
N ASP A 59 2.21 1.77 14.44
CA ASP A 59 1.63 2.39 15.63
C ASP A 59 1.06 3.77 15.32
N GLU A 60 -0.02 4.12 16.01
CA GLU A 60 -0.60 5.46 16.00
C GLU A 60 0.46 6.50 16.42
N GLY A 61 0.45 7.66 15.75
CA GLY A 61 1.44 8.71 16.00
C GLY A 61 2.74 8.52 15.22
N THR A 62 2.75 7.64 14.21
CA THR A 62 3.84 7.56 13.24
C THR A 62 4.07 8.93 12.61
N THR A 63 5.30 9.45 12.74
CA THR A 63 5.68 10.76 12.20
C THR A 63 5.95 10.70 10.70
N VAL A 64 6.01 11.86 10.04
CA VAL A 64 6.44 11.98 8.63
C VAL A 64 7.77 11.28 8.38
N SER A 65 8.76 11.45 9.25
CA SER A 65 10.09 10.84 9.07
C SER A 65 10.06 9.32 9.21
N LEU A 66 9.32 8.80 10.20
CA LEU A 66 9.16 7.36 10.40
C LEU A 66 8.41 6.73 9.24
N PHE A 67 7.36 7.38 8.73
CA PHE A 67 6.64 6.88 7.56
C PHE A 67 7.55 6.76 6.33
N VAL A 68 8.38 7.78 6.05
CA VAL A 68 9.33 7.74 4.93
C VAL A 68 10.36 6.63 5.12
N GLU A 69 10.88 6.45 6.34
CA GLU A 69 11.80 5.35 6.66
C GLU A 69 11.16 3.97 6.43
N TYR A 70 9.95 3.75 6.96
CA TYR A 70 9.20 2.52 6.74
C TYR A 70 8.92 2.29 5.25
N PHE A 71 8.54 3.34 4.52
CA PHE A 71 8.28 3.23 3.09
C PHE A 71 9.52 2.81 2.30
N GLU A 72 10.69 3.36 2.64
CA GLU A 72 11.97 2.95 2.04
C GLU A 72 12.33 1.50 2.37
N ALA A 73 12.14 1.08 3.62
CA ALA A 73 12.36 -0.31 4.02
C ALA A 73 11.48 -1.27 3.20
N GLN A 74 10.18 -0.97 3.09
CA GLN A 74 9.26 -1.81 2.33
C GLN A 74 9.56 -1.79 0.82
N ARG A 75 10.03 -0.68 0.26
CA ARG A 75 10.49 -0.66 -1.14
C ARG A 75 11.72 -1.53 -1.38
N SER A 76 12.62 -1.63 -0.41
CA SER A 76 13.77 -2.53 -0.48
C SER A 76 13.32 -3.99 -0.50
N ASP A 77 12.38 -4.34 0.38
CA ASP A 77 11.82 -5.69 0.50
C ASP A 77 11.09 -6.16 -0.77
N TYR A 78 10.40 -5.25 -1.46
CA TYR A 78 9.72 -5.49 -2.74
C TYR A 78 10.47 -4.86 -3.92
N THR A 79 11.81 -5.02 -3.96
CA THR A 79 12.68 -4.43 -5.00
C THR A 79 12.13 -4.66 -6.41
N GLY A 80 12.06 -3.60 -7.20
CA GLY A 80 11.53 -3.59 -8.57
C GLY A 80 10.00 -3.50 -8.66
N GLY A 81 9.29 -3.62 -7.54
CA GLY A 81 7.84 -3.49 -7.44
C GLY A 81 7.35 -2.06 -7.28
N LYS A 82 6.03 -1.88 -7.42
CA LYS A 82 5.34 -0.61 -7.18
C LYS A 82 4.64 -0.68 -5.81
N VAL A 83 5.37 -0.33 -4.77
CA VAL A 83 4.80 -0.17 -3.42
C VAL A 83 3.98 1.12 -3.38
N LEU A 84 2.72 1.00 -2.96
CA LEU A 84 1.80 2.13 -2.83
C LEU A 84 1.82 2.67 -1.40
N ALA A 85 1.76 3.99 -1.24
CA ALA A 85 1.55 4.60 0.06
C ALA A 85 0.12 4.33 0.55
N SER A 86 -0.11 4.33 1.86
CA SER A 86 -1.44 4.04 2.41
C SER A 86 -1.68 4.63 3.78
N PHE A 87 -2.95 4.86 4.10
CA PHE A 87 -3.40 5.25 5.43
C PHE A 87 -4.77 4.62 5.75
N ILE A 88 -5.14 4.66 7.03
CA ILE A 88 -6.49 4.33 7.48
C ILE A 88 -7.29 5.63 7.63
N SER A 89 -8.48 5.70 7.04
CA SER A 89 -9.25 6.94 6.88
C SER A 89 -9.94 7.42 8.16
N ASP A 90 -10.08 6.53 9.16
CA ASP A 90 -10.52 6.89 10.50
C ASP A 90 -9.40 7.51 11.37
N GLY A 91 -8.15 7.49 10.87
CA GLY A 91 -6.98 8.04 11.56
C GLY A 91 -6.55 7.30 12.83
N SER A 92 -7.09 6.11 13.09
CA SER A 92 -6.87 5.40 14.36
C SER A 92 -5.48 4.77 14.51
N ARG A 93 -4.70 4.66 13.43
CA ARG A 93 -3.39 3.99 13.40
C ARG A 93 -2.46 4.58 12.35
N GLY A 94 -1.17 4.30 12.50
CA GLY A 94 -0.13 4.77 11.59
C GLY A 94 0.00 6.29 11.59
N ILE A 95 0.34 6.83 10.42
CA ILE A 95 0.46 8.27 10.20
C ILE A 95 -0.93 8.89 10.01
N SER A 96 -1.17 10.05 10.62
CA SER A 96 -2.44 10.75 10.49
C SER A 96 -2.69 11.18 9.03
N PRO A 97 -3.90 10.95 8.49
CA PRO A 97 -4.29 11.49 7.19
C PRO A 97 -4.53 13.01 7.24
N ASP A 98 -4.61 13.63 8.42
CA ASP A 98 -4.81 15.07 8.59
C ASP A 98 -3.50 15.86 8.37
N GLY A 99 -2.98 15.82 7.14
CA GLY A 99 -1.83 16.61 6.68
C GLY A 99 -0.48 15.88 6.70
N ASP A 100 -0.15 15.16 7.77
CA ASP A 100 1.17 14.51 7.90
C ASP A 100 1.40 13.46 6.80
N PHE A 101 0.40 12.63 6.51
CA PHE A 101 0.48 11.66 5.41
C PHE A 101 0.77 12.32 4.06
N PHE A 102 0.12 13.45 3.76
CA PHE A 102 0.32 14.17 2.49
C PHE A 102 1.69 14.84 2.42
N THR A 103 2.19 15.34 3.55
CA THR A 103 3.58 15.83 3.65
C THR A 103 4.58 14.73 3.33
N ALA A 104 4.36 13.52 3.87
CA ALA A 104 5.20 12.36 3.54
C ALA A 104 5.09 11.98 2.05
N CYS A 105 3.88 12.01 1.49
CA CYS A 105 3.66 11.75 0.07
C CYS A 105 4.35 12.78 -0.84
N ASP A 106 4.38 14.06 -0.48
CA ASP A 106 5.11 15.09 -1.23
C ASP A 106 6.63 14.81 -1.25
N ILE A 107 7.19 14.36 -0.10
CA ILE A 107 8.59 13.93 -0.04
C ILE A 107 8.82 12.77 -1.02
N LEU A 108 8.01 11.71 -0.96
CA LEU A 108 8.14 10.54 -1.84
C LEU A 108 7.94 10.90 -3.32
N LYS A 109 6.99 11.79 -3.61
CA LYS A 109 6.71 12.28 -4.96
C LYS A 109 7.88 13.08 -5.52
N SER A 110 8.49 13.97 -4.73
CA SER A 110 9.67 14.73 -5.15
C SER A 110 10.88 13.84 -5.50
N ARG A 111 10.96 12.67 -4.86
CA ARG A 111 11.97 11.64 -5.12
C ARG A 111 11.60 10.68 -6.27
N ARG A 112 10.41 10.82 -6.84
CA ARG A 112 9.81 9.93 -7.86
C ARG A 112 9.59 8.50 -7.36
N GLU A 113 9.23 8.38 -6.09
CA GLU A 113 9.06 7.10 -5.39
C GLU A 113 7.58 6.79 -5.10
N LEU A 114 6.71 7.79 -5.24
CA LEU A 114 5.27 7.65 -5.05
C LEU A 114 4.59 7.10 -6.33
N TYR A 115 4.29 5.80 -6.34
CA TYR A 115 3.57 5.15 -7.45
C TYR A 115 2.05 5.30 -7.38
N GLY A 116 1.52 5.65 -6.21
CA GLY A 116 0.09 5.78 -5.95
C GLY A 116 -0.21 5.70 -4.46
N ILE A 117 -1.49 5.89 -4.12
CA ILE A 117 -2.03 5.86 -2.77
C ILE A 117 -3.23 4.91 -2.77
N PHE A 118 -3.36 4.08 -1.73
CA PHE A 118 -4.62 3.37 -1.44
C PHE A 118 -5.11 3.68 -0.02
N VAL A 119 -6.42 3.67 0.17
CA VAL A 119 -7.07 4.10 1.42
C VAL A 119 -7.86 2.94 2.01
N TRP A 120 -7.74 2.73 3.32
CA TRP A 120 -8.59 1.84 4.07
C TRP A 120 -9.45 2.66 5.04
N SER A 121 -10.75 2.85 4.87
CA SER A 121 -11.56 2.39 3.76
C SER A 121 -12.71 3.38 3.50
N ALA A 122 -13.39 3.20 2.36
CA ALA A 122 -14.53 4.03 2.00
C ALA A 122 -15.67 3.98 3.04
N ASP A 123 -15.83 2.86 3.74
CA ASP A 123 -16.83 2.69 4.79
C ASP A 123 -16.65 3.70 5.94
N ASP A 124 -15.41 3.87 6.41
CA ASP A 124 -15.07 4.85 7.46
C ASP A 124 -15.04 6.28 6.91
N SER A 125 -14.52 6.46 5.69
CA SER A 125 -14.47 7.77 5.01
C SER A 125 -15.84 8.38 4.77
N LYS A 126 -16.91 7.58 4.77
CA LYS A 126 -18.27 8.09 4.71
C LYS A 126 -18.56 9.13 5.79
N ALA A 127 -17.97 9.00 6.98
CA ALA A 127 -18.18 9.93 8.08
C ALA A 127 -17.52 11.30 7.87
N ASN A 128 -16.43 11.37 7.11
CA ASN A 128 -15.68 12.60 6.83
C ASN A 128 -15.92 13.16 5.41
N GLY A 129 -16.83 12.55 4.64
CA GLY A 129 -17.18 13.01 3.30
C GLY A 129 -16.11 12.74 2.25
N PHE A 130 -15.25 11.73 2.44
CA PHE A 130 -14.19 11.33 1.50
C PHE A 130 -13.11 12.40 1.27
N VAL A 131 -12.87 13.25 2.26
CA VAL A 131 -11.92 14.38 2.13
C VAL A 131 -10.50 13.90 1.78
N TYR A 132 -10.05 12.82 2.41
CA TYR A 132 -8.69 12.31 2.20
C TYR A 132 -8.53 11.60 0.84
N GLU A 133 -9.58 10.97 0.31
CA GLU A 133 -9.59 10.40 -1.03
C GLU A 133 -9.49 11.48 -2.11
N MET A 134 -10.17 12.62 -1.91
CA MET A 134 -10.08 13.76 -2.83
C MET A 134 -8.66 14.35 -2.81
N GLN A 135 -8.11 14.61 -1.63
CA GLN A 135 -6.73 15.09 -1.48
C GLN A 135 -5.70 14.14 -2.08
N SER A 136 -5.89 12.83 -1.92
CA SER A 136 -5.02 11.81 -2.52
C SER A 136 -5.04 11.88 -4.05
N GLN A 137 -6.22 12.03 -4.65
CA GLN A 137 -6.37 12.15 -6.11
C GLN A 137 -5.78 13.46 -6.65
N GLU A 138 -6.00 14.58 -5.95
CA GLU A 138 -5.40 15.88 -6.30
C GLU A 138 -3.88 15.84 -6.24
N LEU A 139 -3.31 15.25 -5.18
CA LEU A 139 -1.86 15.08 -5.05
C LEU A 139 -1.30 14.22 -6.18
N LEU A 140 -1.97 13.14 -6.58
CA LEU A 140 -1.48 12.23 -7.62
C LEU A 140 -1.63 12.78 -9.06
N ALA A 141 -2.55 13.73 -9.29
CA ALA A 141 -2.83 14.29 -10.61
C ALA A 141 -1.88 15.45 -11.02
N THR A 142 -1.04 15.92 -10.10
CA THR A 142 -0.09 17.03 -10.30
C THR A 142 1.32 16.56 -10.62
#